data_AF-A0A6L9UH62-F1
#
_entry.id   AF-A0A6L9UH62-F1
#
_cell.length_a   1.000
_cell.length_b   1.000
_cell.length_c   1.000
_cell.angle_alpha   90.00
_cell.angle_beta   90.00
_cell.angle_gamma   90.00
#
_symmetry.space_group_name_H-M   'P 1'
#
loop_
_entity.id
_entity.type
_entity.pdbx_description
1 polymer ?
#
loop_
_entity_poly.entity_id
_entity_poly.type
_entity_poly.pdbx_seq_one_letter_code
_entity_poly.pdbx_strand_id
1 'polypeptide(L)'
;MNIAADDIDDDLQTIYLRQWHTLRSHLRRRTGSIEVAEDALQETWLRVAGLSNPPIVRDKRAFLLRIAGNIAIDIIRRERRHQSRCTADENILAAIEDLAPSPEKIAIDRDHLRALVSALMELPEKARTALLMSRCDGLSHREIAARLKVSESMVAKYLAQSLRHCRYAFRALG
;
A
#
# COMPACT_ATOMS: atom_id res chain seq x y z
N MET A 1 -26.37 34.96 -1.39
CA MET A 1 -26.83 33.69 -0.79
C MET A 1 -25.68 32.71 -0.95
N ASN A 2 -24.91 32.54 0.12
CA ASN A 2 -23.63 31.85 0.17
C ASN A 2 -23.88 30.48 0.80
N ILE A 3 -23.69 29.40 0.04
CA ILE A 3 -23.58 28.05 0.62
C ILE A 3 -22.24 27.49 0.15
N ALA A 4 -21.44 27.17 1.15
CA ALA A 4 -20.06 26.77 1.16
C ALA A 4 -19.65 25.78 0.06
N ALA A 5 -18.51 26.07 -0.54
CA ALA A 5 -17.59 25.09 -1.07
C ALA A 5 -17.14 24.17 0.08
N ASP A 6 -17.90 23.12 0.35
CA ASP A 6 -17.47 22.03 1.22
C ASP A 6 -16.38 21.23 0.51
N ASP A 7 -15.30 20.97 1.25
CA ASP A 7 -14.17 20.13 0.91
C ASP A 7 -14.59 18.90 0.11
N ILE A 8 -14.12 18.78 -1.14
CA ILE A 8 -14.15 17.51 -1.87
C ILE A 8 -13.17 16.59 -1.17
N ASP A 9 -13.66 15.86 -0.16
CA ASP A 9 -13.04 14.68 0.38
C ASP A 9 -13.00 13.63 -0.73
N ASP A 10 -11.99 13.71 -1.61
CA ASP A 10 -11.86 12.88 -2.80
C ASP A 10 -11.88 11.40 -2.36
N ASP A 11 -12.96 10.68 -2.67
CA ASP A 11 -13.16 9.30 -2.19
C ASP A 11 -12.05 8.36 -2.71
N LEU A 12 -11.81 7.25 -2.00
CA LEU A 12 -10.78 6.27 -2.34
C LEU A 12 -10.86 5.80 -3.80
N GLN A 13 -12.07 5.65 -4.35
CA GLN A 13 -12.27 5.27 -5.75
C GLN A 13 -11.73 6.33 -6.70
N THR A 14 -12.03 7.61 -6.45
CA THR A 14 -11.57 8.73 -7.30
C THR A 14 -10.05 8.86 -7.26
N ILE A 15 -9.46 8.75 -6.07
CA ILE A 15 -7.99 8.79 -5.91
C ILE A 15 -7.34 7.60 -6.60
N TYR A 16 -7.94 6.42 -6.50
CA TYR A 16 -7.46 5.23 -7.17
C TYR A 16 -7.41 5.40 -8.68
N LEU A 17 -8.51 5.84 -9.30
CA LEU A 17 -8.59 6.06 -10.75
C LEU A 17 -7.57 7.11 -11.20
N ARG A 18 -7.44 8.23 -10.47
CA ARG A 18 -6.46 9.28 -10.79
C ARG A 18 -5.01 8.79 -10.69
N GLN A 19 -4.73 7.84 -9.79
CA GLN A 19 -3.37 7.38 -9.52
C GLN A 19 -3.03 6.03 -10.13
N TRP A 20 -3.94 5.40 -10.89
CA TRP A 20 -3.76 4.05 -11.45
C TRP A 20 -2.37 3.84 -12.08
N HIS A 21 -1.93 4.74 -12.95
CA HIS A 21 -0.63 4.64 -13.62
C HIS A 21 0.56 4.72 -12.66
N THR A 22 0.47 5.58 -11.64
CA THR A 22 1.50 5.71 -10.60
C THR A 22 1.56 4.45 -9.74
N LEU A 23 0.41 3.92 -9.33
CA LEU A 23 0.32 2.68 -8.56
C LEU A 23 0.88 1.50 -9.37
N ARG A 24 0.51 1.38 -10.65
CA ARG A 24 0.99 0.32 -11.57
C ARG A 24 2.49 0.38 -11.75
N SER A 25 3.03 1.56 -12.03
CA SER A 25 4.47 1.79 -12.17
C SER A 25 5.23 1.42 -10.89
N HIS A 26 4.68 1.81 -9.73
CA HIS A 26 5.25 1.48 -8.43
C HIS A 26 5.29 -0.02 -8.19
N LEU A 27 4.15 -0.70 -8.35
CA LEU A 27 4.07 -2.14 -8.15
C LEU A 27 4.98 -2.88 -9.12
N ARG A 28 5.00 -2.52 -10.41
CA ARG A 28 5.91 -3.11 -11.40
C ARG A 28 7.37 -3.01 -10.98
N ARG A 29 7.82 -1.84 -10.50
CA ARG A 29 9.20 -1.66 -10.00
C ARG A 29 9.50 -2.53 -8.78
N ARG A 30 8.51 -2.76 -7.92
CA ARG A 30 8.64 -3.51 -6.68
C ARG A 30 8.54 -5.02 -6.87
N THR A 31 7.71 -5.48 -7.81
CA THR A 31 7.46 -6.91 -8.09
C THR A 31 8.37 -7.44 -9.18
N GLY A 32 8.86 -6.58 -10.07
CA GLY A 32 9.56 -6.98 -11.29
C GLY A 32 8.63 -7.52 -12.39
N SER A 33 7.32 -7.61 -12.14
CA SER A 33 6.33 -8.13 -13.09
C SER A 33 5.19 -7.14 -13.28
N ILE A 34 4.87 -6.87 -14.55
CA ILE A 34 3.75 -6.00 -14.92
C ILE A 34 2.40 -6.69 -14.74
N GLU A 35 2.34 -7.99 -14.96
CA GLU A 35 1.15 -8.84 -14.78
C GLU A 35 0.74 -8.83 -13.31
N VAL A 36 1.67 -9.15 -12.40
CA VAL A 36 1.44 -9.09 -10.95
C VAL A 36 1.00 -7.69 -10.50
N ALA A 37 1.52 -6.63 -11.13
CA ALA A 37 1.14 -5.27 -10.81
C ALA A 37 -0.30 -4.95 -11.25
N GLU A 38 -0.73 -5.42 -12.41
CA GLU A 38 -2.10 -5.22 -12.92
C GLU A 38 -3.12 -6.03 -12.12
N ASP A 39 -2.83 -7.30 -11.85
CA ASP A 39 -3.69 -8.17 -11.04
C ASP A 39 -3.88 -7.59 -9.63
N ALA A 40 -2.77 -7.13 -9.02
CA ALA A 40 -2.83 -6.52 -7.70
C ALA A 40 -3.68 -5.24 -7.68
N LEU A 41 -3.67 -4.46 -8.77
CA LEU A 41 -4.50 -3.28 -8.91
C LEU A 41 -5.96 -3.65 -9.10
N GLN A 42 -6.27 -4.59 -9.99
CA GLN A 42 -7.63 -5.03 -10.22
C GLN A 42 -8.29 -5.54 -8.93
N GLU A 43 -7.58 -6.36 -8.14
CA GLU A 43 -8.03 -6.80 -6.82
C GLU A 43 -8.16 -5.64 -5.83
N THR A 44 -7.27 -4.64 -5.88
CA THR A 44 -7.40 -3.41 -5.07
C THR A 44 -8.67 -2.66 -5.41
N TRP A 45 -9.02 -2.52 -6.69
CA TRP A 45 -10.26 -1.91 -7.13
C TRP A 45 -11.48 -2.64 -6.59
N LEU A 46 -11.53 -3.97 -6.71
CA LEU A 46 -12.65 -4.77 -6.21
C LEU A 46 -12.86 -4.57 -4.70
N ARG A 47 -11.77 -4.55 -3.92
CA ARG A 47 -11.83 -4.30 -2.48
C ARG A 47 -12.31 -2.89 -2.17
N VAL A 48 -11.78 -1.88 -2.86
CA VAL A 48 -12.14 -0.48 -2.63
C VAL A 48 -13.59 -0.21 -3.05
N ALA A 49 -14.03 -0.76 -4.18
CA ALA A 49 -15.40 -0.65 -4.67
C ALA A 49 -16.41 -1.36 -3.76
N GLY A 50 -16.01 -2.44 -3.09
CA GLY A 50 -16.83 -3.17 -2.13
C GLY A 50 -16.90 -2.57 -0.72
N LEU A 51 -16.16 -1.50 -0.41
CA LEU A 51 -16.19 -0.86 0.90
C LEU A 51 -17.45 -0.01 1.06
N SER A 52 -18.48 -0.54 1.74
CA SER A 52 -19.69 0.23 2.09
C SER A 52 -19.43 1.37 3.08
N ASN A 53 -18.35 1.28 3.86
CA ASN A 53 -17.91 2.33 4.77
C ASN A 53 -16.37 2.40 4.76
N PRO A 54 -15.79 3.18 3.83
CA PRO A 54 -14.34 3.32 3.72
C PRO A 54 -13.79 3.92 5.01
N PRO A 55 -12.62 3.44 5.49
CA PRO A 55 -12.03 3.99 6.70
C PRO A 55 -11.71 5.47 6.49
N ILE A 56 -11.96 6.29 7.52
CA ILE A 56 -11.53 7.69 7.55
C ILE A 56 -10.00 7.68 7.60
N VAL A 57 -9.39 7.86 6.44
CA VAL A 57 -7.95 7.78 6.25
C VAL A 57 -7.47 9.13 5.77
N ARG A 58 -6.57 9.74 6.53
CA ARG A 58 -6.04 11.06 6.22
C ARG A 58 -5.05 11.08 5.04
N ASP A 59 -4.47 9.91 4.69
CA ASP A 59 -3.69 9.72 3.46
C ASP A 59 -4.19 8.50 2.66
N LYS A 60 -5.21 8.75 1.83
CA LYS A 60 -5.86 7.75 0.98
C LYS A 60 -4.90 7.14 -0.05
N ARG A 61 -3.88 7.88 -0.50
CA ARG A 61 -2.87 7.38 -1.44
C ARG A 61 -1.96 6.33 -0.80
N ALA A 62 -1.45 6.63 0.39
CA ALA A 62 -0.62 5.69 1.14
C ALA A 62 -1.38 4.38 1.43
N PHE A 63 -2.67 4.49 1.72
CA PHE A 63 -3.57 3.37 1.95
C PHE A 63 -3.72 2.49 0.70
N LEU A 64 -4.03 3.07 -0.46
CA LEU A 64 -4.16 2.34 -1.73
C LEU A 64 -2.88 1.60 -2.12
N LEU A 65 -1.72 2.26 -2.00
CA LEU A 65 -0.42 1.64 -2.27
C LEU A 65 -0.11 0.45 -1.37
N ARG A 66 -0.57 0.50 -0.12
CA ARG A 66 -0.35 -0.58 0.81
C ARG A 66 -1.26 -1.76 0.53
N ILE A 67 -2.54 -1.54 0.25
CA ILE A 67 -3.47 -2.60 -0.17
C ILE A 67 -2.90 -3.30 -1.41
N ALA A 68 -2.61 -2.54 -2.46
CA ALA A 68 -2.10 -3.09 -3.71
C ALA A 68 -0.73 -3.78 -3.52
N GLY A 69 0.14 -3.22 -2.68
CA GLY A 69 1.43 -3.82 -2.37
C GLY A 69 1.34 -5.12 -1.56
N ASN A 70 0.36 -5.26 -0.68
CA ASN A 70 0.13 -6.51 0.06
C ASN A 70 -0.43 -7.59 -0.87
N ILE A 71 -1.39 -7.23 -1.72
CA ILE A 71 -1.93 -8.15 -2.73
C ILE A 71 -0.84 -8.63 -3.67
N ALA A 72 0.00 -7.73 -4.18
CA ALA A 72 1.12 -8.09 -5.05
C ALA A 72 2.11 -9.06 -4.39
N ILE A 73 2.43 -8.88 -3.10
CA ILE A 73 3.28 -9.83 -2.36
C ILE A 73 2.59 -11.19 -2.22
N ASP A 74 1.29 -11.21 -1.96
CA ASP A 74 0.53 -12.44 -1.83
C ASP A 74 0.47 -13.23 -3.14
N ILE A 75 0.26 -12.54 -4.27
CA ILE A 75 0.33 -13.11 -5.62
C ILE A 75 1.72 -13.76 -5.86
N ILE A 76 2.81 -13.03 -5.62
CA ILE A 76 4.17 -13.58 -5.80
C ILE A 76 4.42 -14.79 -4.89
N ARG A 77 3.96 -14.75 -3.64
CA ARG A 77 4.10 -15.88 -2.71
C ARG A 77 3.31 -17.10 -3.21
N ARG A 78 2.12 -16.89 -3.77
CA ARG A 78 1.32 -17.95 -4.39
C ARG A 78 2.02 -18.53 -5.61
N GLU A 79 2.49 -17.70 -6.54
CA GLU A 79 3.24 -18.14 -7.72
C GLU A 79 4.48 -18.96 -7.36
N ARG A 80 5.26 -18.51 -6.38
CA ARG A 80 6.44 -19.26 -5.90
C ARG A 80 6.07 -20.63 -5.32
N ARG A 81 4.98 -20.71 -4.55
CA ARG A 81 4.47 -21.99 -4.02
C ARG A 81 3.94 -22.89 -5.14
N HIS A 82 3.33 -22.30 -6.17
CA HIS A 82 2.86 -23.04 -7.34
C HIS A 82 4.04 -23.56 -8.15
N GLN A 83 5.05 -22.73 -8.42
CA GLN A 83 6.30 -23.12 -9.09
C GLN A 83 7.06 -24.20 -8.31
N SER A 84 7.13 -24.13 -6.98
CA SER A 84 7.72 -25.20 -6.15
C SER A 84 6.91 -26.49 -6.15
N ARG A 85 5.61 -26.41 -6.45
CA ARG A 85 4.72 -27.57 -6.61
C ARG A 85 4.76 -28.11 -8.03
N CYS A 86 4.98 -27.29 -9.05
CA CYS A 86 5.14 -27.73 -10.44
C CYS A 86 6.46 -28.47 -10.69
N THR A 87 7.46 -28.34 -9.81
CA THR A 87 8.65 -29.20 -9.79
C THR A 87 8.42 -30.57 -9.10
N ALA A 88 7.23 -30.83 -8.56
CA ALA A 88 6.85 -32.07 -7.91
C ALA A 88 5.49 -32.56 -8.46
N ASP A 89 5.55 -33.48 -9.43
CA ASP A 89 4.46 -33.90 -10.31
C ASP A 89 3.07 -34.22 -9.69
N GLU A 90 2.07 -33.90 -10.51
CA GLU A 90 0.83 -34.64 -10.85
C GLU A 90 -0.38 -34.83 -9.93
N ASN A 91 -0.44 -34.43 -8.65
CA ASN A 91 -1.58 -34.88 -7.81
C ASN A 91 -2.48 -33.86 -7.10
N ILE A 92 -2.59 -32.60 -7.55
CA ILE A 92 -3.33 -31.61 -6.74
C ILE A 92 -4.31 -30.76 -7.55
N LEU A 93 -5.31 -31.42 -8.13
CA LEU A 93 -6.56 -30.77 -8.54
C LEU A 93 -7.59 -30.69 -7.37
N ALA A 94 -7.27 -31.25 -6.20
CA ALA A 94 -8.18 -31.32 -5.04
C ALA A 94 -7.97 -30.22 -3.96
N ALA A 95 -7.04 -29.28 -4.16
CA ALA A 95 -6.74 -28.24 -3.17
C ALA A 95 -6.84 -26.82 -3.76
N ILE A 96 -7.91 -26.57 -4.53
CA ILE A 96 -8.37 -25.20 -4.77
C ILE A 96 -9.11 -24.79 -3.49
N GLU A 97 -8.34 -24.47 -2.45
CA GLU A 97 -8.88 -23.71 -1.32
C GLU A 97 -9.32 -22.35 -1.83
N ASP A 98 -10.51 -21.94 -1.40
CA ASP A 98 -11.16 -20.71 -1.81
C ASP A 98 -10.21 -19.50 -1.68
N LEU A 99 -10.04 -18.78 -2.78
CA LEU A 99 -9.01 -17.74 -3.00
C LEU A 99 -9.36 -16.42 -2.29
N ALA A 100 -10.47 -16.36 -1.58
CA ALA A 100 -10.90 -15.20 -0.80
C ALA A 100 -10.22 -15.17 0.59
N PRO A 101 -9.61 -14.04 1.01
CA PRO A 101 -9.12 -13.90 2.38
C PRO A 101 -10.28 -14.09 3.36
N SER A 102 -10.06 -14.88 4.43
CA SER A 102 -11.11 -15.10 5.43
C SER A 102 -11.58 -13.77 6.05
N PRO A 103 -12.85 -13.68 6.52
CA PRO A 103 -13.35 -12.48 7.18
C PRO A 103 -12.47 -12.02 8.36
N GLU A 104 -11.88 -12.95 9.12
CA GLU A 104 -10.94 -12.59 10.20
C GLU A 104 -9.68 -11.94 9.67
N LYS A 105 -9.16 -12.43 8.54
CA LYS A 105 -7.96 -11.87 7.90
C LYS A 105 -8.22 -10.47 7.35
N ILE A 106 -9.42 -10.22 6.81
CA ILE A 106 -9.85 -8.90 6.36
C ILE A 106 -9.93 -7.91 7.55
N ALA A 107 -10.48 -8.34 8.68
CA ALA A 107 -10.59 -7.51 9.88
C ALA A 107 -9.20 -7.16 10.47
N ILE A 108 -8.31 -8.15 10.62
CA ILE A 108 -6.94 -7.96 11.09
C ILE A 108 -6.16 -7.01 10.16
N ASP A 109 -6.28 -7.21 8.85
CA ASP A 109 -5.63 -6.33 7.86
C ASP A 109 -6.17 -4.89 7.95
N ARG A 110 -7.46 -4.72 8.27
CA ARG A 110 -8.08 -3.39 8.46
C ARG A 110 -7.54 -2.67 9.70
N ASP A 111 -7.37 -3.37 10.82
CA ASP A 111 -6.85 -2.77 12.06
C ASP A 111 -5.37 -2.44 11.97
N HIS A 112 -4.57 -3.33 11.37
CA HIS A 112 -3.17 -3.05 11.02
C HIS A 112 -3.03 -1.80 10.13
N LEU A 113 -3.97 -1.63 9.20
CA LEU A 113 -3.97 -0.51 8.27
C LEU A 113 -4.37 0.80 8.96
N ARG A 114 -5.38 0.78 9.85
CA ARG A 114 -5.74 1.94 10.68
C ARG A 114 -4.56 2.41 11.53
N ALA A 115 -3.89 1.48 12.22
CA ALA A 115 -2.76 1.83 13.08
C ALA A 115 -1.58 2.41 12.29
N LEU A 116 -1.31 1.89 11.09
CA LEU A 116 -0.28 2.46 10.23
C LEU A 116 -0.63 3.87 9.75
N VAL A 117 -1.89 4.10 9.36
CA VAL A 117 -2.35 5.43 8.94
C VAL A 117 -2.19 6.41 10.10
N SER A 118 -2.63 6.05 11.31
CA SER A 118 -2.44 6.89 12.50
C SER A 118 -0.96 7.21 12.73
N ALA A 119 -0.08 6.20 12.69
CA ALA A 119 1.36 6.38 12.83
C ALA A 119 1.95 7.29 11.73
N LEU A 120 1.50 7.19 10.48
CA LEU A 120 1.94 8.12 9.42
C LEU A 120 1.49 9.55 9.72
N MET A 121 0.31 9.73 10.30
CA MET A 121 -0.23 11.04 10.62
C MET A 121 0.47 11.72 11.81
N GLU A 122 1.02 10.94 12.73
CA GLU A 122 1.84 11.43 13.85
C GLU A 122 3.23 11.91 13.40
N LEU A 123 3.69 11.50 12.22
CA LEU A 123 4.99 11.95 11.69
C LEU A 123 4.96 13.44 11.30
N PRO A 124 6.08 14.16 11.52
CA PRO A 124 6.30 15.48 10.94
C PRO A 124 6.12 15.43 9.41
N GLU A 125 5.52 16.47 8.85
CA GLU A 125 5.13 16.51 7.42
C GLU A 125 6.27 16.13 6.47
N LYS A 126 7.46 16.75 6.63
CA LYS A 126 8.62 16.43 5.78
C LYS A 126 9.08 14.97 5.91
N ALA A 127 8.94 14.37 7.08
CA ALA A 127 9.33 12.99 7.31
C ALA A 127 8.30 11.99 6.76
N ARG A 128 7.01 12.32 6.86
CA ARG A 128 5.92 11.60 6.17
C ARG A 128 6.11 11.67 4.66
N THR A 129 6.28 12.88 4.11
CA THR A 129 6.47 13.10 2.67
C THR A 129 7.71 12.40 2.13
N ALA A 130 8.84 12.45 2.85
CA ALA A 130 10.04 11.70 2.46
C ALA A 130 9.79 10.19 2.43
N LEU A 131 9.10 9.64 3.44
CA LEU A 131 8.76 8.22 3.49
C LEU A 131 7.86 7.82 2.32
N LEU A 132 6.83 8.62 2.02
CA LEU A 132 5.95 8.37 0.89
C LEU A 132 6.73 8.49 -0.43
N MET A 133 7.52 9.54 -0.66
CA MET A 133 8.33 9.63 -1.88
C MET A 133 9.27 8.43 -2.06
N SER A 134 9.87 7.92 -0.97
CA SER A 134 10.72 6.73 -1.03
C SER A 134 9.92 5.44 -1.28
N ARG A 135 8.80 5.25 -0.57
CA ARG A 135 8.05 3.97 -0.52
C ARG A 135 6.87 3.88 -1.47
N CYS A 136 6.37 5.01 -1.94
CA CYS A 136 5.23 5.17 -2.83
C CYS A 136 5.70 5.61 -4.22
N ASP A 137 6.64 6.53 -4.31
CA ASP A 137 7.11 7.07 -5.60
C ASP A 137 8.40 6.39 -6.08
N GLY A 138 9.05 5.60 -5.20
CA GLY A 138 10.29 4.88 -5.51
C GLY A 138 11.47 5.81 -5.79
N LEU A 139 11.44 7.03 -5.25
CA LEU A 139 12.47 8.03 -5.48
C LEU A 139 13.73 7.72 -4.66
N SER A 140 14.88 7.99 -5.25
CA SER A 140 16.18 7.93 -4.57
C SER A 140 16.31 9.04 -3.52
N HIS A 141 17.22 8.87 -2.56
CA HIS A 141 17.47 9.88 -1.54
C HIS A 141 17.84 11.24 -2.14
N ARG A 142 18.62 11.24 -3.24
CA ARG A 142 18.98 12.43 -4.01
C ARG A 142 17.78 13.15 -4.59
N GLU A 143 16.85 12.41 -5.21
CA GLU A 143 15.64 13.00 -5.80
C GLU A 143 14.69 13.55 -4.74
N ILE A 144 14.60 12.89 -3.58
CA ILE A 144 13.80 13.35 -2.44
C ILE A 144 14.43 14.62 -1.83
N ALA A 145 15.75 14.62 -1.66
CA ALA A 145 16.51 15.75 -1.13
C ALA A 145 16.29 17.01 -1.98
N ALA A 146 16.38 16.87 -3.31
CA ALA A 146 16.10 17.94 -4.25
C ALA A 146 14.66 18.48 -4.13
N ARG A 147 13.65 17.59 -4.05
CA ARG A 147 12.24 17.99 -3.94
C ARG A 147 11.92 18.66 -2.61
N LEU A 148 12.47 18.16 -1.52
CA LEU A 148 12.20 18.67 -0.16
C LEU A 148 13.12 19.82 0.24
N LYS A 149 14.08 20.20 -0.61
CA LYS A 149 15.11 21.22 -0.35
C LYS A 149 15.87 20.95 0.96
N VAL A 150 16.31 19.71 1.13
CA VAL A 150 17.12 19.25 2.28
C VAL A 150 18.31 18.43 1.78
N SER A 151 19.25 18.09 2.67
CA SER A 151 20.36 17.19 2.32
C SER A 151 19.90 15.73 2.22
N GLU A 152 20.62 14.91 1.45
CA GLU A 152 20.39 13.45 1.41
C GLU A 152 20.54 12.79 2.79
N SER A 153 21.45 13.30 3.61
CA SER A 153 21.61 12.87 5.01
C SER A 153 20.33 13.13 5.83
N MET A 154 19.69 14.29 5.64
CA MET A 154 18.42 14.59 6.29
C MET A 154 17.30 13.67 5.80
N VAL A 155 17.27 13.35 4.50
CA VAL A 155 16.32 12.35 3.96
C VAL A 155 16.53 10.99 4.62
N ALA A 156 17.76 10.51 4.72
CA ALA A 156 18.06 9.24 5.39
C ALA A 156 17.59 9.25 6.86
N LYS A 157 17.78 10.38 7.57
CA LYS A 157 17.31 10.58 8.94
C LYS A 157 15.77 10.52 9.03
N TYR A 158 15.07 11.21 8.14
CA TYR A 158 13.61 11.16 8.04
C TYR A 158 13.13 9.72 7.81
N LEU A 159 13.69 9.01 6.85
CA LEU A 159 13.30 7.63 6.54
C LEU A 159 13.52 6.70 7.74
N ALA A 160 14.67 6.79 8.39
CA ALA A 160 14.98 5.96 9.56
C ALA A 160 14.02 6.23 10.73
N GLN A 161 13.70 7.50 11.00
CA GLN A 161 12.74 7.87 12.05
C GLN A 161 11.34 7.40 11.72
N SER A 162 10.87 7.65 10.50
CA SER A 162 9.54 7.26 10.05
C SER A 162 9.35 5.74 10.07
N LEU A 163 10.34 4.97 9.60
CA LEU A 163 10.26 3.50 9.62
C LEU A 163 10.26 2.93 11.04
N ARG A 164 11.04 3.50 11.97
CA ARG A 164 11.00 3.09 13.38
C ARG A 164 9.64 3.35 14.01
N HIS A 165 9.08 4.53 13.75
CA HIS A 165 7.78 4.93 14.28
C HIS A 165 6.64 4.02 13.77
N CYS A 166 6.56 3.82 12.45
CA CYS A 166 5.59 2.89 11.85
C CYS A 166 5.75 1.45 12.38
N ARG A 167 6.99 1.00 12.61
CA ARG A 167 7.26 -0.35 13.15
C ARG A 167 6.81 -0.47 14.61
N TYR A 168 6.96 0.58 15.42
CA TYR A 168 6.49 0.59 16.81
C TYR A 168 4.97 0.48 16.88
N ALA A 169 4.25 1.26 16.07
CA ALA A 169 2.79 1.19 15.97
C ALA A 169 2.29 -0.21 15.57
N PHE A 170 3.00 -0.89 14.67
CA PHE A 170 2.68 -2.28 14.28
C PHE A 170 2.91 -3.31 15.38
N ARG A 171 3.90 -3.09 16.26
CA ARG A 171 4.19 -4.01 17.38
C ARG A 171 3.22 -3.87 18.54
N ALA A 172 2.54 -2.73 18.67
CA ALA A 172 1.57 -2.50 19.73
C ALA A 172 0.20 -3.18 19.48
N LEU A 173 0.01 -3.82 18.32
CA LEU A 173 -1.24 -4.48 17.90
C LEU A 173 -1.22 -6.00 18.09
N GLY A 174 -0.10 -6.58 18.54
CA GLY A 174 0.06 -8.02 18.79
C GLY A 174 0.75 -8.27 20.11
#